data_AF-A0A2E5ZDS8-F1
#
_entry.id   AF-A0A2E5ZDS8-F1
#
_cell.length_a   1.000
_cell.length_b   1.000
_cell.length_c   1.000
_cell.angle_alpha   90.00
_cell.angle_beta   90.00
_cell.angle_gamma   90.00
#
_symmetry.space_group_name_H-M   'P 1'
#
loop_
_entity.id
_entity.type
_entity.pdbx_description
1 polymer ?
#
loop_
_entity_poly.entity_id
_entity_poly.type
_entity_poly.pdbx_seq_one_letter_code
_entity_poly.pdbx_strand_id
1 'polypeptide(L)'
;MRGAGVVKQAMRRRDFLVGLAAAASAAACGSAAPTGSAARASLGSQTGSAAVGASFPHGRLVDWRITRWRADPWALGSYSYLAPGASSSTRRTLARPVGDRLFFAGEATDGDHPATVHGALASGRRAAAEVVANAPAGPVVVVGAGVAGLGAARDLMAAGRTVVVVEARDRIGGRVWSVDVGDAVVDLGGSWLHGLRDNPITGIAESLGIELVRTDYDDALLFDADGSPLSWSALDDQYEAVDELLGSSVSTSSMAAAAAELRGRFTGAGLRYLEYVLASEVEHWYAASVDDMSFATTRDGGPSRGGDAIPRTSYRPIVDWLAKGLDVRLGEPVSAIRATDAEVTVVTDAGPHDGAAAVVTLPLGVLKAGVVEFDPVLPSSKRAAIEGLGMGVMDKVVLRFDEAFWPTNTDLFSYASEPPGQYVEWYNAVPWTDRPILVGFNAGRPADEIESWSDDETLDLALGTVGMIRW
;
A
#
# COMPACT_ATOMS: atom_id res chain seq x y z
N MET A 1 36.87 -25.85 -36.28
CA MET A 1 35.57 -26.58 -36.29
C MET A 1 35.45 -27.30 -34.96
N ARG A 2 34.48 -27.10 -34.07
CA ARG A 2 33.18 -26.41 -34.08
C ARG A 2 33.02 -25.74 -32.72
N GLY A 3 32.47 -24.53 -32.68
CA GLY A 3 32.04 -23.87 -31.45
C GLY A 3 30.75 -24.49 -30.95
N ALA A 4 30.68 -24.77 -29.65
CA ALA A 4 29.43 -25.06 -28.96
C ALA A 4 28.82 -23.72 -28.54
N GLY A 5 27.72 -23.34 -29.19
CA GLY A 5 26.94 -22.18 -28.80
C GLY A 5 26.28 -22.44 -27.45
N VAL A 6 26.59 -21.60 -26.47
CA VAL A 6 25.78 -21.46 -25.27
C VAL A 6 24.49 -20.76 -25.73
N VAL A 7 23.40 -21.52 -25.76
CA VAL A 7 22.06 -20.97 -25.94
C VAL A 7 21.78 -20.10 -24.72
N LYS A 8 21.74 -18.77 -24.90
CA LYS A 8 21.28 -17.83 -23.88
C LYS A 8 19.84 -18.22 -23.52
N GLN A 9 19.63 -18.64 -22.28
CA GLN A 9 18.30 -18.91 -21.74
C GLN A 9 17.72 -17.56 -21.32
N ALA A 10 16.63 -17.13 -21.97
CA ALA A 10 15.91 -15.91 -21.61
C ALA A 10 15.50 -15.98 -20.13
N MET A 11 15.85 -14.94 -19.36
CA MET A 11 15.39 -14.78 -17.97
C MET A 11 13.87 -14.70 -17.97
N ARG A 12 13.22 -15.52 -17.14
CA ARG A 12 11.76 -15.44 -16.95
C ARG A 12 11.47 -14.45 -15.83
N ARG A 13 10.34 -13.74 -15.86
CA ARG A 13 9.84 -12.86 -14.77
C ARG A 13 9.98 -13.50 -13.37
N ARG A 14 9.79 -14.83 -13.31
CA ARG A 14 10.01 -15.69 -12.15
C ARG A 14 11.39 -15.61 -11.48
N ASP A 15 12.48 -15.30 -12.20
CA ASP A 15 13.82 -15.21 -11.64
C ASP A 15 14.05 -13.86 -10.93
N PHE A 16 13.39 -12.79 -11.39
CA PHE A 16 13.47 -11.44 -10.82
C PHE A 16 12.79 -11.37 -9.43
N LEU A 17 11.58 -11.94 -9.30
CA LEU A 17 10.82 -11.95 -8.03
C LEU A 17 11.50 -12.80 -6.92
N VAL A 18 12.37 -13.75 -7.28
CA VAL A 18 13.08 -14.62 -6.32
C VAL A 18 14.39 -13.98 -5.81
N GLY A 19 14.99 -13.06 -6.56
CA GLY A 19 16.32 -12.49 -6.27
C GLY A 19 16.36 -11.44 -5.14
N LEU A 20 15.26 -10.72 -4.88
CA LEU A 20 15.20 -9.61 -3.92
C LEU A 20 15.40 -10.01 -2.44
N ALA A 21 15.32 -11.31 -2.11
CA ALA A 21 15.35 -11.79 -0.73
C ALA A 21 16.75 -11.93 -0.09
N ALA A 22 17.87 -11.66 -0.78
CA ALA A 22 19.19 -12.09 -0.29
C ALA A 22 20.37 -11.10 -0.53
N ALA A 23 20.59 -10.09 0.34
CA ALA A 23 21.94 -9.66 0.82
C ALA A 23 21.93 -8.36 1.67
N ALA A 24 22.78 -8.27 2.70
CA ALA A 24 23.03 -7.09 3.57
C ALA A 24 24.55 -6.91 3.75
N SER A 25 25.16 -5.71 3.85
CA SER A 25 25.49 -5.00 5.12
C SER A 25 26.36 -3.71 4.91
N ALA A 26 26.18 -2.72 5.82
CA ALA A 26 27.13 -1.74 6.44
C ALA A 26 27.38 -0.27 5.92
N ALA A 27 26.76 0.72 6.65
CA ALA A 27 27.29 1.93 7.35
C ALA A 27 27.47 3.38 6.74
N ALA A 28 26.70 4.35 7.33
CA ALA A 28 26.96 5.76 7.80
C ALA A 28 27.35 6.92 6.82
N CYS A 29 27.00 8.22 6.93
CA CYS A 29 26.15 9.11 7.78
C CYS A 29 26.08 10.56 7.15
N GLY A 30 24.99 11.34 7.35
CA GLY A 30 25.06 12.82 7.58
C GLY A 30 24.27 13.87 6.73
N SER A 31 23.04 14.24 7.17
CA SER A 31 22.40 15.59 7.36
C SER A 31 22.30 16.66 6.22
N ALA A 32 21.32 17.59 6.09
CA ALA A 32 20.12 18.09 6.81
C ALA A 32 19.24 18.96 5.84
N ALA A 33 18.01 19.36 6.24
CA ALA A 33 16.94 20.00 5.43
C ALA A 33 16.39 21.35 5.99
N PRO A 34 15.47 22.03 5.27
CA PRO A 34 14.37 22.85 5.88
C PRO A 34 13.00 22.80 5.10
N THR A 35 11.85 22.46 5.71
CA THR A 35 10.69 23.26 6.28
C THR A 35 9.75 24.05 5.36
N GLY A 36 8.43 23.74 5.39
CA GLY A 36 7.31 24.61 4.97
C GLY A 36 5.90 23.95 5.04
N SER A 37 4.93 24.58 5.72
CA SER A 37 3.61 24.07 6.18
C SER A 37 2.44 24.20 5.16
N ALA A 38 1.45 23.28 5.17
CA ALA A 38 0.20 23.39 4.40
C ALA A 38 -1.05 22.89 5.17
N ALA A 39 -2.22 23.43 4.80
CA ALA A 39 -3.51 23.34 5.50
C ALA A 39 -4.51 22.32 4.87
N ARG A 40 -5.48 21.88 5.69
CA ARG A 40 -6.48 20.81 5.51
C ARG A 40 -7.54 21.04 4.41
N ALA A 41 -7.94 19.96 3.72
CA ALA A 41 -9.23 19.83 3.00
C ALA A 41 -9.77 18.37 3.12
N SER A 42 -11.11 18.21 3.18
CA SER A 42 -11.81 16.93 3.36
C SER A 42 -12.25 16.31 2.03
N LEU A 43 -12.03 15.01 1.82
CA LEU A 43 -12.52 14.25 0.66
C LEU A 43 -13.86 13.57 0.94
N GLY A 44 -14.86 13.94 0.15
CA GLY A 44 -16.06 13.13 -0.07
C GLY A 44 -15.96 12.48 -1.46
N SER A 45 -16.26 11.19 -1.55
CA SER A 45 -16.38 10.48 -2.83
C SER A 45 -17.60 11.02 -3.58
N GLN A 46 -17.40 11.77 -4.66
CA GLN A 46 -18.48 12.15 -5.57
C GLN A 46 -18.51 11.18 -6.76
N THR A 47 -19.65 10.56 -7.00
CA THR A 47 -19.92 9.78 -8.22
C THR A 47 -20.16 10.74 -9.38
N GLY A 48 -19.20 10.86 -10.32
CA GLY A 48 -19.32 11.65 -11.54
C GLY A 48 -20.21 10.97 -12.60
N SER A 49 -21.17 11.73 -13.13
CA SER A 49 -22.31 11.25 -13.93
C SER A 49 -22.10 11.24 -15.46
N ALA A 50 -21.01 11.79 -16.00
CA ALA A 50 -20.91 12.06 -17.44
C ALA A 50 -20.45 10.85 -18.29
N ALA A 51 -19.58 10.00 -17.74
CA ALA A 51 -19.02 8.85 -18.48
C ALA A 51 -19.86 7.56 -18.37
N VAL A 52 -20.71 7.44 -17.35
CA VAL A 52 -21.55 6.25 -17.15
C VAL A 52 -22.58 6.15 -18.28
N GLY A 53 -22.54 5.05 -19.02
CA GLY A 53 -23.41 4.84 -20.18
C GLY A 53 -22.83 5.31 -21.52
N ALA A 54 -21.63 5.90 -21.57
CA ALA A 54 -20.93 6.13 -22.82
C ALA A 54 -20.56 4.78 -23.49
N SER A 55 -20.81 4.67 -24.80
CA SER A 55 -20.38 3.50 -25.57
C SER A 55 -18.87 3.59 -25.79
N PHE A 56 -18.13 2.65 -25.21
CA PHE A 56 -16.70 2.49 -25.42
C PHE A 56 -16.47 1.50 -26.57
N PRO A 57 -15.33 1.55 -27.31
CA PRO A 57 -15.09 0.65 -28.45
C PRO A 57 -15.25 -0.84 -28.13
N HIS A 58 -15.01 -1.20 -26.87
CA HIS A 58 -14.99 -2.59 -26.43
C HIS A 58 -16.12 -2.96 -25.44
N GLY A 59 -16.92 -2.01 -24.94
CA GLY A 59 -18.00 -2.29 -23.99
C GLY A 59 -18.67 -1.03 -23.45
N ARG A 60 -19.66 -1.13 -22.57
CA ARG A 60 -20.27 0.06 -21.95
C ARG A 60 -19.87 0.14 -20.48
N LEU A 61 -19.31 1.27 -20.06
CA LEU A 61 -19.01 1.51 -18.64
C LEU A 61 -20.32 1.63 -17.86
N VAL A 62 -20.45 0.81 -16.82
CA VAL A 62 -21.65 0.71 -15.97
C VAL A 62 -21.41 1.35 -14.61
N ASP A 63 -20.22 1.19 -14.04
CA ASP A 63 -19.87 1.75 -12.73
C ASP A 63 -18.35 1.93 -12.62
N TRP A 64 -17.88 2.83 -11.76
CA TRP A 64 -16.45 3.07 -11.57
C TRP A 64 -16.11 3.67 -10.20
N ARG A 65 -14.88 3.44 -9.72
CA ARG A 65 -14.36 4.04 -8.48
C ARG A 65 -12.92 4.50 -8.68
N ILE A 66 -12.52 5.58 -8.01
CA ILE A 66 -11.16 6.12 -8.01
C ILE A 66 -10.74 6.34 -6.55
N THR A 67 -9.47 6.05 -6.22
CA THR A 67 -8.90 6.41 -4.91
C THR A 67 -8.01 7.63 -4.99
N ARG A 68 -7.86 8.31 -3.85
CA ARG A 68 -7.04 9.52 -3.65
C ARG A 68 -6.35 9.45 -2.29
N TRP A 69 -5.41 8.54 -2.11
CA TRP A 69 -4.85 8.26 -0.78
C TRP A 69 -4.00 9.41 -0.22
N ARG A 70 -3.32 10.18 -1.07
CA ARG A 70 -2.52 11.34 -0.67
C ARG A 70 -3.40 12.53 -0.28
N ALA A 71 -4.50 12.76 -0.99
CA ALA A 71 -5.42 13.82 -0.63
C ALA A 71 -6.28 13.46 0.61
N ASP A 72 -6.38 12.17 0.97
CA ASP A 72 -7.14 11.70 2.13
C ASP A 72 -6.57 12.24 3.47
N PRO A 73 -7.31 13.10 4.19
CA PRO A 73 -6.79 13.76 5.40
C PRO A 73 -6.50 12.78 6.55
N TRP A 74 -7.03 11.56 6.48
CA TRP A 74 -6.87 10.53 7.50
C TRP A 74 -5.93 9.40 7.06
N ALA A 75 -5.30 9.51 5.88
CA ALA A 75 -4.29 8.57 5.41
C ALA A 75 -2.99 9.27 4.96
N LEU A 76 -3.11 10.30 4.13
CA LEU A 76 -2.01 11.10 3.56
C LEU A 76 -0.94 10.22 2.90
N GLY A 77 -1.40 9.23 2.14
CA GLY A 77 -0.61 8.23 1.44
C GLY A 77 -1.16 6.82 1.64
N SER A 78 -0.48 5.85 1.03
CA SER A 78 -0.94 4.46 0.96
C SER A 78 0.06 3.43 1.52
N TYR A 79 1.37 3.52 1.23
CA TYR A 79 2.40 2.56 1.66
C TYR A 79 3.56 3.30 2.33
N SER A 80 4.22 2.68 3.31
CA SER A 80 5.46 3.22 3.88
C SER A 80 6.69 2.50 3.33
N TYR A 81 7.75 3.23 3.02
CA TYR A 81 8.97 2.68 2.42
C TYR A 81 10.24 3.27 3.04
N LEU A 82 11.40 2.67 2.72
CA LEU A 82 12.70 3.18 3.18
C LEU A 82 13.21 4.29 2.27
N ALA A 83 12.92 5.55 2.61
CA ALA A 83 13.56 6.69 1.97
C ALA A 83 15.09 6.71 2.27
N PRO A 84 15.89 7.46 1.48
CA PRO A 84 17.32 7.60 1.71
C PRO A 84 17.68 7.92 3.17
N GLY A 85 18.58 7.12 3.74
CA GLY A 85 18.99 7.20 5.15
C GLY A 85 18.13 6.37 6.11
N ALA A 86 16.95 5.90 5.73
CA ALA A 86 16.14 5.01 6.55
C ALA A 86 16.59 3.55 6.44
N SER A 87 16.28 2.77 7.47
CA SER A 87 16.52 1.32 7.51
C SER A 87 15.42 0.64 8.32
N SER A 88 15.43 -0.68 8.42
CA SER A 88 14.52 -1.42 9.31
C SER A 88 14.66 -1.00 10.79
N SER A 89 15.79 -0.39 11.20
CA SER A 89 15.94 0.20 12.53
C SER A 89 15.08 1.46 12.74
N THR A 90 14.77 2.18 11.66
CA THR A 90 13.86 3.32 11.66
C THR A 90 12.44 2.87 12.01
N ARG A 91 11.96 1.77 11.39
CA ARG A 91 10.65 1.15 11.73
C ARG A 91 10.59 0.69 13.19
N ARG A 92 11.64 0.01 13.67
CA ARG A 92 11.75 -0.38 15.09
C ARG A 92 11.72 0.81 16.03
N THR A 93 12.35 1.92 15.65
CA THR A 93 12.33 3.16 16.45
C THR A 93 10.94 3.78 16.47
N LEU A 94 10.23 3.79 15.33
CA LEU A 94 8.84 4.24 15.26
C LEU A 94 7.92 3.37 16.12
N ALA A 95 8.13 2.04 16.12
CA ALA A 95 7.34 1.07 16.89
C ALA A 95 7.47 1.22 18.42
N ARG A 96 8.60 1.73 18.92
CA ARG A 96 8.87 1.78 20.37
C ARG A 96 7.78 2.54 21.14
N PRO A 97 7.31 2.04 22.28
CA PRO A 97 6.46 2.81 23.18
C PRO A 97 7.11 4.12 23.66
N VAL A 98 6.29 5.09 24.04
CA VAL A 98 6.72 6.28 24.79
C VAL A 98 6.28 6.07 26.23
N GLY A 99 7.26 5.75 27.09
CA GLY A 99 7.00 5.34 28.45
C GLY A 99 6.11 4.10 28.52
N ASP A 100 5.25 4.07 29.52
CA ASP A 100 4.22 3.06 29.78
C ASP A 100 2.80 3.58 29.42
N ARG A 101 2.73 4.63 28.60
CA ARG A 101 1.49 5.35 28.26
C ARG A 101 1.11 5.24 26.79
N LEU A 102 2.04 5.43 25.85
CA LEU A 102 1.73 5.47 24.42
C LEU A 102 2.43 4.33 23.67
N PHE A 103 1.65 3.53 22.96
CA PHE A 103 2.11 2.37 22.20
C PHE A 103 1.80 2.58 20.72
N PHE A 104 2.68 2.17 19.80
CA PHE A 104 2.56 2.52 18.37
C PHE A 104 2.41 1.27 17.51
N ALA A 105 1.42 1.28 16.64
CA ALA A 105 1.15 0.21 15.69
C ALA A 105 0.73 0.75 14.32
N GLY A 106 0.73 -0.12 13.32
CA GLY A 106 0.53 0.22 11.91
C GLY A 106 1.65 -0.37 11.05
N GLU A 107 1.38 -0.56 9.76
CA GLU A 107 2.34 -1.22 8.85
C GLU A 107 3.73 -0.55 8.83
N ALA A 108 3.80 0.77 9.04
CA ALA A 108 5.07 1.50 9.12
C ALA A 108 5.95 1.09 10.31
N THR A 109 5.38 0.41 11.30
CA THR A 109 6.04 -0.05 12.52
C THR A 109 6.42 -1.53 12.47
N ASP A 110 6.06 -2.24 11.40
CA ASP A 110 6.38 -3.65 11.23
C ASP A 110 7.62 -3.80 10.35
N GLY A 111 8.64 -4.49 10.88
CA GLY A 111 9.90 -4.68 10.16
C GLY A 111 9.93 -5.91 9.27
N ASP A 112 8.99 -6.83 9.46
CA ASP A 112 8.93 -8.11 8.74
C ASP A 112 7.92 -8.04 7.59
N HIS A 113 6.88 -7.22 7.71
CA HIS A 113 5.82 -7.12 6.69
C HIS A 113 5.38 -5.66 6.47
N PRO A 114 6.32 -4.75 6.18
CA PRO A 114 5.99 -3.35 5.95
C PRO A 114 5.01 -3.18 4.79
N ALA A 115 4.20 -2.12 4.84
CA ALA A 115 3.21 -1.79 3.80
C ALA A 115 2.12 -2.85 3.52
N THR A 116 1.99 -3.87 4.36
CA THR A 116 0.96 -4.92 4.20
C THR A 116 -0.15 -4.84 5.25
N VAL A 117 -1.31 -5.41 4.92
CA VAL A 117 -2.44 -5.53 5.87
C VAL A 117 -2.08 -6.42 7.07
N HIS A 118 -1.30 -7.48 6.85
CA HIS A 118 -0.92 -8.40 7.91
C HIS A 118 0.20 -7.84 8.81
N GLY A 119 1.10 -7.00 8.28
CA GLY A 119 2.01 -6.20 9.10
C GLY A 119 1.27 -5.19 9.98
N ALA A 120 0.19 -4.58 9.46
CA ALA A 120 -0.70 -3.77 10.29
C ALA A 120 -1.34 -4.59 11.43
N LEU A 121 -1.89 -5.77 11.13
CA LEU A 121 -2.47 -6.66 12.15
C LEU A 121 -1.42 -7.10 13.19
N ALA A 122 -0.26 -7.56 12.73
CA ALA A 122 0.82 -8.05 13.59
C ALA A 122 1.34 -6.96 14.52
N SER A 123 1.56 -5.75 14.02
CA SER A 123 1.96 -4.60 14.85
C SER A 123 0.90 -4.20 15.86
N GLY A 124 -0.39 -4.31 15.52
CA GLY A 124 -1.50 -4.10 16.45
C GLY A 124 -1.48 -5.08 17.62
N ARG A 125 -1.34 -6.38 17.33
CA ARG A 125 -1.21 -7.43 18.35
C ARG A 125 0.04 -7.25 19.22
N ARG A 126 1.17 -6.86 18.60
CA ARG A 126 2.40 -6.52 19.33
C ARG A 126 2.16 -5.38 20.31
N ALA A 127 1.56 -4.28 19.88
CA ALA A 127 1.28 -3.14 20.76
C ALA A 127 0.32 -3.52 21.89
N ALA A 128 -0.69 -4.36 21.64
CA ALA A 128 -1.55 -4.89 22.70
C ALA A 128 -0.77 -5.69 23.75
N ALA A 129 0.15 -6.56 23.32
CA ALA A 129 1.01 -7.31 24.22
C ALA A 129 1.94 -6.39 25.04
N GLU A 130 2.49 -5.34 24.41
CA GLU A 130 3.30 -4.33 25.10
C GLU A 130 2.49 -3.55 26.15
N VAL A 131 1.23 -3.19 25.85
CA VAL A 131 0.32 -2.57 26.82
C VAL A 131 0.07 -3.50 27.99
N VAL A 132 -0.26 -4.77 27.75
CA VAL A 132 -0.53 -5.74 28.82
C VAL A 132 0.69 -5.93 29.71
N ALA A 133 1.89 -5.94 29.13
CA ALA A 133 3.12 -6.15 29.87
C ALA A 133 3.61 -4.92 30.64
N ASN A 134 3.39 -3.71 30.13
CA ASN A 134 4.07 -2.51 30.63
C ASN A 134 3.14 -1.40 31.12
N ALA A 135 1.90 -1.30 30.63
CA ALA A 135 0.99 -0.22 31.02
C ALA A 135 0.29 -0.51 32.37
N PRO A 136 -0.04 0.52 33.15
CA PRO A 136 -0.85 0.39 34.37
C PRO A 136 -2.19 -0.32 34.11
N ALA A 137 -2.75 -0.91 35.14
CA ALA A 137 -4.11 -1.45 35.09
C ALA A 137 -5.12 -0.33 34.80
N GLY A 138 -6.06 -0.58 33.89
CA GLY A 138 -7.10 0.41 33.53
C GLY A 138 -7.54 0.35 32.08
N PRO A 139 -8.46 1.25 31.68
CA PRO A 139 -8.97 1.38 30.31
C PRO A 139 -7.86 1.76 29.33
N VAL A 140 -8.03 1.38 28.06
CA VAL A 140 -7.11 1.70 26.98
C VAL A 140 -7.87 2.36 25.84
N VAL A 141 -7.34 3.47 25.31
CA VAL A 141 -7.90 4.13 24.13
C VAL A 141 -7.11 3.71 22.90
N VAL A 142 -7.78 3.23 21.86
CA VAL A 142 -7.14 2.92 20.58
C VAL A 142 -7.50 4.00 19.57
N VAL A 143 -6.48 4.66 19.01
CA VAL A 143 -6.64 5.73 18.02
C VAL A 143 -6.54 5.14 16.62
N GLY A 144 -7.68 5.07 15.92
CA GLY A 144 -7.86 4.53 14.59
C GLY A 144 -8.49 3.14 14.59
N ALA A 145 -9.53 2.92 13.78
CA ALA A 145 -10.20 1.65 13.54
C ALA A 145 -9.74 0.98 12.24
N GLY A 146 -8.47 1.19 11.86
CA GLY A 146 -7.79 0.37 10.85
C GLY A 146 -7.44 -1.02 11.37
N VAL A 147 -6.93 -1.91 10.51
CA VAL A 147 -6.60 -3.31 10.88
C VAL A 147 -5.65 -3.40 12.08
N ALA A 148 -4.68 -2.49 12.21
CA ALA A 148 -3.80 -2.43 13.38
C ALA A 148 -4.57 -2.11 14.67
N GLY A 149 -5.42 -1.08 14.65
CA GLY A 149 -6.21 -0.68 15.82
C GLY A 149 -7.25 -1.73 16.21
N LEU A 150 -7.98 -2.28 15.25
CA LEU A 150 -8.95 -3.36 15.51
C LEU A 150 -8.26 -4.61 16.05
N GLY A 151 -7.09 -4.97 15.51
CA GLY A 151 -6.27 -6.07 16.02
C GLY A 151 -5.81 -5.84 17.46
N ALA A 152 -5.30 -4.64 17.76
CA ALA A 152 -4.88 -4.28 19.11
C ALA A 152 -6.07 -4.31 20.10
N ALA A 153 -7.18 -3.69 19.73
CA ALA A 153 -8.38 -3.60 20.57
C ALA A 153 -8.95 -4.98 20.92
N ARG A 154 -8.99 -5.90 19.94
CA ARG A 154 -9.44 -7.27 20.16
C ARG A 154 -8.57 -8.02 21.16
N ASP A 155 -7.25 -7.95 21.00
CA ASP A 155 -6.31 -8.65 21.87
C ASP A 155 -6.30 -8.03 23.29
N LEU A 156 -6.45 -6.71 23.40
CA LEU A 156 -6.62 -6.02 24.69
C LEU A 156 -7.91 -6.43 25.41
N MET A 157 -9.04 -6.49 24.69
CA MET A 157 -10.30 -6.98 25.25
C MET A 157 -10.21 -8.44 25.69
N ALA A 158 -9.55 -9.29 24.89
CA ALA A 158 -9.30 -10.69 25.26
C ALA A 158 -8.41 -10.82 26.51
N ALA A 159 -7.50 -9.86 26.73
CA ALA A 159 -6.70 -9.74 27.94
C ALA A 159 -7.45 -9.09 29.12
N GLY A 160 -8.75 -8.83 29.00
CA GLY A 160 -9.59 -8.29 30.06
C GLY A 160 -9.49 -6.78 30.27
N ARG A 161 -8.90 -6.03 29.33
CA ARG A 161 -8.89 -4.56 29.37
C ARG A 161 -10.23 -4.01 28.89
N THR A 162 -10.66 -2.89 29.50
CA THR A 162 -11.72 -2.05 28.92
C THR A 162 -11.11 -1.24 27.78
N VAL A 163 -11.74 -1.26 26.59
CA VAL A 163 -11.19 -0.63 25.40
C VAL A 163 -12.26 0.19 24.69
N VAL A 164 -11.89 1.40 24.27
CA VAL A 164 -12.64 2.20 23.29
C VAL A 164 -11.74 2.47 22.08
N VAL A 165 -12.29 2.30 20.87
CA VAL A 165 -11.60 2.64 19.61
C VAL A 165 -12.21 3.93 19.07
N VAL A 166 -11.38 4.92 18.76
CA VAL A 166 -11.81 6.22 18.24
C VAL A 166 -11.31 6.37 16.81
N GLU A 167 -12.23 6.62 15.87
CA GLU A 167 -11.96 6.66 14.43
C GLU A 167 -12.47 7.95 13.81
N ALA A 168 -11.62 8.59 13.01
CA ALA A 168 -11.92 9.87 12.38
C ALA A 168 -13.00 9.75 11.30
N ARG A 169 -13.05 8.62 10.60
CA ARG A 169 -14.02 8.35 9.53
C ARG A 169 -15.36 7.85 10.07
N ASP A 170 -16.35 7.88 9.21
CA ASP A 170 -17.66 7.23 9.38
C ASP A 170 -17.64 5.72 9.09
N ARG A 171 -16.45 5.12 8.94
CA ARG A 171 -16.26 3.70 8.64
C ARG A 171 -15.01 3.13 9.32
N ILE A 172 -15.02 1.83 9.56
CA ILE A 172 -13.84 1.06 9.97
C ILE A 172 -12.95 0.68 8.77
N GLY A 173 -11.80 0.06 9.06
CA GLY A 173 -10.89 -0.55 8.07
C GLY A 173 -9.73 0.35 7.62
N GLY A 174 -9.87 1.67 7.69
CA GLY A 174 -8.82 2.62 7.30
C GLY A 174 -8.43 2.46 5.82
N ARG A 175 -7.15 2.14 5.55
CA ARG A 175 -6.60 1.82 4.21
C ARG A 175 -6.98 0.42 3.70
N VAL A 176 -7.75 -0.35 4.46
CA VAL A 176 -8.46 -1.55 3.96
C VAL A 176 -9.91 -1.15 3.77
N TRP A 177 -10.26 -0.84 2.52
CA TRP A 177 -11.54 -0.24 2.19
C TRP A 177 -12.21 -0.96 1.04
N SER A 178 -13.31 -1.65 1.34
CA SER A 178 -14.12 -2.35 0.35
C SER A 178 -15.40 -1.58 0.06
N VAL A 179 -15.74 -1.42 -1.22
CA VAL A 179 -16.96 -0.72 -1.66
C VAL A 179 -17.78 -1.60 -2.58
N ASP A 180 -19.08 -1.31 -2.62
CA ASP A 180 -19.98 -1.94 -3.59
C ASP A 180 -19.80 -1.26 -4.95
N VAL A 181 -19.71 -2.06 -6.01
CA VAL A 181 -19.63 -1.64 -7.41
C VAL A 181 -20.72 -2.41 -8.14
N GLY A 182 -21.91 -1.81 -8.22
CA GLY A 182 -23.17 -2.52 -8.47
C GLY A 182 -23.42 -3.67 -7.49
N ASP A 183 -23.54 -4.89 -8.01
CA ASP A 183 -23.75 -6.13 -7.25
C ASP A 183 -22.45 -6.91 -6.91
N ALA A 184 -21.26 -6.32 -7.11
CA ALA A 184 -19.98 -6.87 -6.67
C ALA A 184 -19.36 -6.00 -5.57
N VAL A 185 -18.41 -6.56 -4.83
CA VAL A 185 -17.60 -5.85 -3.82
C VAL A 185 -16.15 -5.84 -4.27
N VAL A 186 -15.50 -4.67 -4.22
CA VAL A 186 -14.10 -4.49 -4.61
C VAL A 186 -13.34 -3.74 -3.52
N ASP A 187 -12.09 -4.16 -3.29
CA ASP A 187 -11.16 -3.50 -2.37
C ASP A 187 -10.44 -2.33 -3.06
N LEU A 188 -10.80 -1.11 -2.67
CA LEU A 188 -10.13 0.12 -3.09
C LEU A 188 -8.74 0.30 -2.42
N GLY A 189 -8.58 -0.27 -1.23
CA GLY A 189 -7.33 -0.26 -0.48
C GLY A 189 -6.54 -1.57 -0.61
N GLY A 190 -6.02 -2.11 0.49
CA GLY A 190 -5.39 -3.43 0.49
C GLY A 190 -6.34 -4.53 0.00
N SER A 191 -5.92 -5.29 -1.03
CA SER A 191 -6.72 -6.37 -1.65
C SER A 191 -6.04 -7.74 -1.62
N TRP A 192 -4.72 -7.79 -1.44
CA TRP A 192 -3.95 -9.03 -1.45
C TRP A 192 -3.50 -9.44 -0.05
N LEU A 193 -3.61 -10.74 0.21
CA LEU A 193 -2.86 -11.42 1.25
C LEU A 193 -1.53 -11.83 0.64
N HIS A 194 -0.47 -11.09 0.97
CA HIS A 194 0.88 -11.49 0.58
C HIS A 194 1.40 -12.59 1.51
N GLY A 195 1.88 -13.69 0.95
CA GLY A 195 2.51 -14.78 1.69
C GLY A 195 1.57 -15.62 2.55
N LEU A 196 0.79 -16.52 1.95
CA LEU A 196 -0.27 -17.26 2.64
C LEU A 196 0.17 -18.11 3.86
N ARG A 197 1.40 -18.63 3.89
CA ARG A 197 1.80 -19.64 4.89
C ARG A 197 1.91 -19.09 6.30
N ASP A 198 2.49 -17.90 6.46
CA ASP A 198 2.81 -17.31 7.75
C ASP A 198 1.95 -16.04 8.02
N ASN A 199 0.96 -15.78 7.17
CA ASN A 199 0.09 -14.62 7.24
C ASN A 199 -1.12 -14.87 8.17
N PRO A 200 -1.27 -14.13 9.29
CA PRO A 200 -2.36 -14.32 10.25
C PRO A 200 -3.76 -14.06 9.67
N ILE A 201 -3.86 -13.35 8.56
CA ILE A 201 -5.13 -13.07 7.88
C ILE A 201 -5.63 -14.32 7.16
N THR A 202 -4.74 -15.18 6.66
CA THR A 202 -5.11 -16.48 6.06
C THR A 202 -5.95 -17.30 7.05
N GLY A 203 -5.50 -17.42 8.30
CA GLY A 203 -6.26 -18.15 9.32
C GLY A 203 -7.61 -17.51 9.67
N ILE A 204 -7.74 -16.18 9.57
CA ILE A 204 -9.03 -15.50 9.74
C ILE A 204 -9.95 -15.83 8.57
N ALA A 205 -9.46 -15.74 7.33
CA ALA A 205 -10.22 -16.09 6.13
C ALA A 205 -10.72 -17.54 6.18
N GLU A 206 -9.84 -18.48 6.56
CA GLU A 206 -10.19 -19.90 6.77
C GLU A 206 -11.29 -20.06 7.83
N SER A 207 -11.18 -19.37 8.98
CA SER A 207 -12.18 -19.43 10.05
C SER A 207 -13.56 -18.88 9.65
N LEU A 208 -13.58 -18.00 8.63
CA LEU A 208 -14.78 -17.41 8.05
C LEU A 208 -15.31 -18.21 6.85
N GLY A 209 -14.60 -19.25 6.40
CA GLY A 209 -14.95 -20.02 5.20
C GLY A 209 -14.78 -19.22 3.91
N ILE A 210 -13.89 -18.22 3.89
CA ILE A 210 -13.65 -17.37 2.72
C ILE A 210 -12.68 -18.09 1.77
N GLU A 211 -13.10 -18.25 0.51
CA GLU A 211 -12.23 -18.73 -0.55
C GLU A 211 -11.16 -17.68 -0.88
N LEU A 212 -9.90 -18.12 -0.97
CA LEU A 212 -8.77 -17.31 -1.41
C LEU A 212 -8.45 -17.64 -2.86
N VAL A 213 -8.65 -16.68 -3.76
CA VAL A 213 -8.33 -16.78 -5.19
C VAL A 213 -6.86 -16.43 -5.36
N ARG A 214 -6.05 -17.40 -5.78
CA ARG A 214 -4.61 -17.18 -5.99
C ARG A 214 -4.38 -16.27 -7.18
N THR A 215 -3.36 -15.43 -7.07
CA THR A 215 -2.86 -14.61 -8.19
C THR A 215 -1.66 -15.29 -8.82
N ASP A 216 -1.70 -15.48 -10.14
CA ASP A 216 -0.57 -15.91 -10.96
C ASP A 216 0.00 -14.72 -11.73
N TYR A 217 1.08 -14.14 -11.23
CA TYR A 217 1.75 -13.02 -11.89
C TYR A 217 2.40 -13.41 -13.23
N ASP A 218 2.61 -14.70 -13.51
CA ASP A 218 3.12 -15.16 -14.81
C ASP A 218 1.99 -15.31 -15.84
N ASP A 219 0.72 -15.37 -15.41
CA ASP A 219 -0.46 -15.39 -16.29
C ASP A 219 -0.84 -13.96 -16.70
N ALA A 220 0.03 -13.37 -17.52
CA ALA A 220 -0.06 -11.99 -17.95
C ALA A 220 0.14 -11.82 -19.46
N LEU A 221 -0.65 -10.91 -20.06
CA LEU A 221 -0.45 -10.42 -21.42
C LEU A 221 0.22 -9.04 -21.38
N LEU A 222 1.14 -8.78 -22.31
CA LEU A 222 1.82 -7.50 -22.46
C LEU A 222 1.42 -6.83 -23.77
N PHE A 223 1.18 -5.52 -23.72
CA PHE A 223 0.83 -4.70 -24.88
C PHE A 223 1.76 -3.48 -24.98
N ASP A 224 2.12 -3.06 -26.20
CA ASP A 224 2.86 -1.81 -26.46
C ASP A 224 1.90 -0.62 -26.52
N ALA A 225 2.44 0.60 -26.54
CA ALA A 225 1.72 1.87 -26.49
C ALA A 225 0.70 2.09 -27.65
N ASP A 226 0.80 1.32 -28.73
CA ASP A 226 -0.18 1.34 -29.84
C ASP A 226 -1.32 0.32 -29.67
N GLY A 227 -1.33 -0.40 -28.55
CA GLY A 227 -2.28 -1.42 -28.18
C GLY A 227 -1.99 -2.81 -28.71
N SER A 228 -0.94 -3.00 -29.51
CA SER A 228 -0.62 -4.31 -30.07
C SER A 228 0.03 -5.24 -29.03
N PRO A 229 -0.21 -6.56 -29.10
CA PRO A 229 0.47 -7.53 -28.24
C PRO A 229 1.99 -7.44 -28.41
N LEU A 230 2.70 -7.41 -27.29
CA LEU A 230 4.15 -7.32 -27.22
C LEU A 230 4.72 -8.59 -26.55
N SER A 231 5.78 -9.14 -27.15
CA SER A 231 6.49 -10.27 -26.54
C SER A 231 7.28 -9.81 -25.33
N TRP A 232 7.22 -10.56 -24.23
CA TRP A 232 8.05 -10.35 -23.04
C TRP A 232 9.55 -10.26 -23.37
N SER A 233 10.02 -11.03 -24.36
CA SER A 233 11.41 -11.00 -24.81
C SER A 233 11.86 -9.65 -25.38
N ALA A 234 10.94 -8.73 -25.69
CA ALA A 234 11.27 -7.38 -26.11
C ALA A 234 11.79 -6.50 -24.96
N LEU A 235 11.58 -6.94 -23.71
CA LEU A 235 11.97 -6.24 -22.49
C LEU A 235 13.20 -6.88 -21.81
N ASP A 236 13.81 -7.91 -22.40
CA ASP A 236 14.90 -8.67 -21.79
C ASP A 236 16.06 -7.75 -21.33
N ASP A 237 16.47 -6.80 -22.18
CA ASP A 237 17.54 -5.85 -21.87
C ASP A 237 17.18 -4.92 -20.69
N GLN A 238 15.92 -4.51 -20.58
CA GLN A 238 15.43 -3.66 -19.49
C GLN A 238 15.33 -4.44 -18.17
N TYR A 239 14.83 -5.68 -18.23
CA TYR A 239 14.80 -6.57 -17.07
C TYR A 239 16.21 -6.85 -16.53
N GLU A 240 17.17 -7.17 -17.41
CA GLU A 240 18.57 -7.37 -17.02
C GLU A 240 19.15 -6.10 -16.38
N ALA A 241 18.90 -4.94 -16.97
CA ALA A 241 19.45 -3.69 -16.47
C ALA A 241 18.83 -3.21 -15.14
N VAL A 242 17.53 -3.50 -14.89
CA VAL A 242 16.90 -3.25 -13.59
C VAL A 242 17.39 -4.24 -12.53
N ASP A 243 17.59 -5.51 -12.87
CA ASP A 243 18.19 -6.49 -11.95
C ASP A 243 19.61 -6.07 -11.53
N GLU A 244 20.44 -5.63 -12.49
CA GLU A 244 21.76 -5.06 -12.21
C GLU A 244 21.70 -3.85 -11.27
N LEU A 245 20.74 -2.93 -11.49
CA LEU A 245 20.53 -1.78 -10.63
C LEU A 245 20.24 -2.23 -9.19
N LEU A 246 19.26 -3.11 -8.99
CA LEU A 246 18.84 -3.58 -7.66
C LEU A 246 19.93 -4.44 -6.97
N GLY A 247 20.75 -5.13 -7.76
CA GLY A 247 21.91 -5.89 -7.30
C GLY A 247 23.13 -5.03 -6.94
N SER A 248 23.24 -3.82 -7.48
CA SER A 248 24.44 -2.97 -7.36
C SER A 248 24.73 -2.46 -5.95
N SER A 249 23.72 -2.36 -5.08
CA SER A 249 23.85 -1.83 -3.73
C SER A 249 22.77 -2.37 -2.80
N VAL A 250 23.09 -2.36 -1.52
CA VAL A 250 22.25 -2.87 -0.42
C VAL A 250 22.04 -1.79 0.65
N SER A 251 22.60 -0.61 0.42
CA SER A 251 22.77 0.43 1.42
C SER A 251 21.55 1.34 1.53
N THR A 252 21.57 2.26 2.48
CA THR A 252 20.51 3.26 2.64
C THR A 252 20.68 4.47 1.73
N SER A 253 21.61 4.45 0.77
CA SER A 253 21.78 5.52 -0.22
C SER A 253 20.59 5.57 -1.19
N SER A 254 20.30 6.76 -1.73
CA SER A 254 19.30 6.94 -2.78
C SER A 254 19.64 6.16 -4.05
N MET A 255 18.60 5.65 -4.74
CA MET A 255 18.71 5.04 -6.06
C MET A 255 18.69 6.05 -7.22
N ALA A 256 18.33 7.32 -6.98
CA ALA A 256 18.08 8.33 -8.02
C ALA A 256 19.23 8.47 -9.04
N ALA A 257 20.46 8.57 -8.57
CA ALA A 257 21.61 8.75 -9.47
C ALA A 257 21.83 7.53 -10.38
N ALA A 258 21.67 6.32 -9.83
CA ALA A 258 21.83 5.09 -10.59
C ALA A 258 20.64 4.85 -11.54
N ALA A 259 19.42 5.18 -11.12
CA ALA A 259 18.23 5.16 -11.98
C ALA A 259 18.36 6.17 -13.14
N ALA A 260 18.87 7.37 -12.88
CA ALA A 260 19.13 8.36 -13.93
C ALA A 260 20.19 7.89 -14.95
N GLU A 261 21.27 7.26 -14.47
CA GLU A 261 22.27 6.65 -15.36
C GLU A 261 21.65 5.54 -16.21
N LEU A 262 20.86 4.66 -15.59
CA LEU A 262 20.15 3.56 -16.26
C LEU A 262 19.23 4.08 -17.37
N ARG A 263 18.42 5.11 -17.09
CA ARG A 263 17.57 5.77 -18.09
C ARG A 263 18.37 6.31 -19.28
N GLY A 264 19.57 6.84 -19.03
CA GLY A 264 20.48 7.33 -20.08
C GLY A 264 20.97 6.26 -21.07
N ARG A 265 20.78 4.97 -20.77
CA ARG A 265 21.17 3.84 -21.65
C ARG A 265 20.13 3.54 -22.73
N PHE A 266 18.90 4.00 -22.57
CA PHE A 266 17.78 3.68 -23.45
C PHE A 266 17.16 4.92 -24.08
N THR A 267 16.55 4.75 -25.26
CA THR A 267 15.84 5.83 -25.97
C THR A 267 14.60 5.27 -26.67
N GLY A 268 13.66 6.14 -27.05
CA GLY A 268 12.44 5.74 -27.76
C GLY A 268 11.66 4.67 -27.00
N ALA A 269 11.23 3.61 -27.70
CA ALA A 269 10.49 2.49 -27.10
C ALA A 269 11.28 1.80 -25.97
N GLY A 270 12.60 1.68 -26.10
CA GLY A 270 13.42 1.03 -25.08
C GLY A 270 13.41 1.79 -23.74
N LEU A 271 13.28 3.12 -23.75
CA LEU A 271 13.13 3.91 -22.54
C LEU A 271 11.74 3.71 -21.93
N ARG A 272 10.67 3.66 -22.73
CA ARG A 272 9.32 3.37 -22.22
C ARG A 272 9.23 1.99 -21.58
N TYR A 273 9.85 1.00 -22.20
CA TYR A 273 9.95 -0.35 -21.68
C TYR A 273 10.69 -0.36 -20.34
N LEU A 274 11.73 0.46 -20.19
CA LEU A 274 12.44 0.60 -18.92
C LEU A 274 11.52 1.18 -17.84
N GLU A 275 10.78 2.25 -18.15
CA GLU A 275 9.83 2.83 -17.19
C GLU A 275 8.71 1.85 -16.83
N TYR A 276 8.24 1.03 -17.78
CA TYR A 276 7.32 -0.08 -17.49
C TYR A 276 7.92 -1.07 -16.48
N VAL A 277 9.17 -1.51 -16.68
CA VAL A 277 9.84 -2.46 -15.78
C VAL A 277 10.08 -1.83 -14.41
N LEU A 278 10.56 -0.58 -14.34
CA LEU A 278 10.72 0.14 -13.07
C LEU A 278 9.39 0.26 -12.32
N ALA A 279 8.30 0.61 -13.02
CA ALA A 279 6.99 0.77 -12.43
C ALA A 279 6.43 -0.56 -11.89
N SER A 280 6.35 -1.59 -12.74
CA SER A 280 5.73 -2.88 -12.41
C SER A 280 6.54 -3.73 -11.43
N GLU A 281 7.86 -3.64 -11.47
CA GLU A 281 8.73 -4.51 -10.68
C GLU A 281 9.30 -3.82 -9.43
N VAL A 282 9.18 -2.49 -9.32
CA VAL A 282 9.65 -1.73 -8.16
C VAL A 282 8.59 -0.79 -7.62
N GLU A 283 8.15 0.20 -8.40
CA GLU A 283 7.34 1.31 -7.86
C GLU A 283 5.96 0.86 -7.36
N HIS A 284 5.33 -0.12 -8.01
CA HIS A 284 4.04 -0.69 -7.62
C HIS A 284 4.11 -1.49 -6.30
N TRP A 285 5.26 -2.08 -5.97
CA TRP A 285 5.44 -2.83 -4.72
C TRP A 285 5.64 -1.94 -3.49
N TYR A 286 6.17 -0.72 -3.68
CA TYR A 286 6.50 0.22 -2.59
C TYR A 286 5.68 1.52 -2.62
N ALA A 287 4.82 1.67 -3.63
CA ALA A 287 4.02 2.86 -3.90
C ALA A 287 4.85 4.15 -4.03
N ALA A 288 6.08 4.06 -4.51
CA ALA A 288 7.03 5.18 -4.50
C ALA A 288 7.89 5.15 -5.75
N SER A 289 8.38 6.31 -6.18
CA SER A 289 9.31 6.36 -7.30
C SER A 289 10.66 5.78 -6.92
N VAL A 290 11.30 5.08 -7.86
CA VAL A 290 12.68 4.58 -7.69
C VAL A 290 13.63 5.69 -7.27
N ASP A 291 13.40 6.93 -7.72
CA ASP A 291 14.24 8.08 -7.39
C ASP A 291 14.13 8.51 -5.92
N ASP A 292 12.98 8.27 -5.29
CA ASP A 292 12.73 8.64 -3.89
C ASP A 292 13.11 7.53 -2.91
N MET A 293 13.42 6.33 -3.42
CA MET A 293 13.73 5.15 -2.63
C MET A 293 15.24 5.01 -2.35
N SER A 294 15.56 4.35 -1.23
CA SER A 294 16.90 3.82 -0.99
C SER A 294 17.09 2.43 -1.60
N PHE A 295 18.33 2.01 -1.87
CA PHE A 295 18.61 0.63 -2.29
C PHE A 295 18.15 -0.42 -1.28
N ALA A 296 18.15 -0.08 0.02
CA ALA A 296 17.67 -0.97 1.07
C ALA A 296 16.16 -1.25 0.99
N THR A 297 15.38 -0.41 0.29
CA THR A 297 13.91 -0.54 0.20
C THR A 297 13.49 -1.89 -0.36
N THR A 298 14.18 -2.35 -1.41
CA THR A 298 13.79 -3.59 -2.10
C THR A 298 14.07 -4.86 -1.31
N ARG A 299 14.70 -4.70 -0.14
CA ARG A 299 15.07 -5.77 0.81
C ARG A 299 14.44 -5.55 2.17
N ASP A 300 13.53 -4.59 2.27
CA ASP A 300 12.82 -4.30 3.51
C ASP A 300 11.69 -5.31 3.70
N GLY A 301 11.55 -5.82 4.92
CA GLY A 301 10.66 -6.94 5.22
C GLY A 301 11.37 -8.30 5.30
N GLY A 302 10.59 -9.28 5.74
CA GLY A 302 10.95 -10.68 5.86
C GLY A 302 10.43 -11.50 4.66
N PRO A 303 10.74 -12.81 4.63
CA PRO A 303 10.37 -13.66 3.51
C PRO A 303 8.85 -13.89 3.46
N SER A 304 8.24 -13.56 2.32
CA SER A 304 6.87 -13.98 1.98
C SER A 304 6.86 -15.42 1.43
N ARG A 305 5.93 -16.27 1.89
CA ARG A 305 5.85 -17.68 1.50
C ARG A 305 4.41 -18.13 1.25
N GLY A 306 4.22 -18.98 0.25
CA GLY A 306 2.90 -19.57 -0.05
C GLY A 306 2.11 -18.86 -1.15
N GLY A 307 2.74 -17.89 -1.83
CA GLY A 307 2.11 -17.08 -2.87
C GLY A 307 1.17 -16.03 -2.31
N ASP A 308 0.47 -15.35 -3.21
CA ASP A 308 -0.44 -14.26 -2.90
C ASP A 308 -1.86 -14.61 -3.35
N ALA A 309 -2.86 -14.09 -2.63
CA ALA A 309 -4.26 -14.35 -2.96
C ALA A 309 -5.17 -13.19 -2.56
N ILE A 310 -6.31 -13.10 -3.25
CA ILE A 310 -7.40 -12.17 -2.95
C ILE A 310 -8.56 -12.95 -2.30
N PRO A 311 -9.19 -12.43 -1.23
CA PRO A 311 -10.42 -13.02 -0.73
C PRO A 311 -11.57 -12.83 -1.73
N ARG A 312 -12.29 -13.90 -2.10
CA ARG A 312 -13.48 -13.80 -2.98
C ARG A 312 -14.54 -12.82 -2.45
N THR A 313 -14.55 -12.58 -1.14
CA THR A 313 -15.51 -11.70 -0.47
C THR A 313 -15.00 -10.26 -0.28
N SER A 314 -13.84 -9.91 -0.85
CA SER A 314 -13.05 -8.76 -0.42
C SER A 314 -12.57 -8.87 1.03
N TYR A 315 -11.82 -7.87 1.51
CA TYR A 315 -11.43 -7.76 2.91
C TYR A 315 -12.57 -7.42 3.88
N ARG A 316 -13.77 -7.03 3.41
CA ARG A 316 -14.85 -6.52 4.27
C ARG A 316 -15.20 -7.47 5.42
N PRO A 317 -15.46 -8.78 5.19
CA PRO A 317 -15.82 -9.68 6.29
C PRO A 317 -14.70 -9.89 7.32
N ILE A 318 -13.43 -9.75 6.90
CA ILE A 318 -12.27 -9.85 7.77
C ILE A 318 -12.21 -8.62 8.70
N VAL A 319 -12.43 -7.43 8.16
CA VAL A 319 -12.51 -6.19 8.93
C VAL A 319 -13.69 -6.22 9.90
N ASP A 320 -14.86 -6.67 9.45
CA ASP A 320 -16.05 -6.83 10.30
C ASP A 320 -15.81 -7.84 11.42
N TRP A 321 -15.12 -8.95 11.11
CA TRP A 321 -14.77 -9.96 12.12
C TRP A 321 -13.84 -9.37 13.19
N LEU A 322 -12.85 -8.56 12.81
CA LEU A 322 -11.95 -7.89 13.74
C LEU A 322 -12.70 -6.92 14.66
N ALA A 323 -13.65 -6.16 14.11
CA ALA A 323 -14.44 -5.17 14.84
C ALA A 323 -15.56 -5.75 15.72
N LYS A 324 -15.95 -7.02 15.49
CA LYS A 324 -17.08 -7.64 16.19
C LYS A 324 -16.94 -7.58 17.71
N GLY A 325 -17.87 -6.87 18.35
CA GLY A 325 -17.98 -6.76 19.80
C GLY A 325 -17.12 -5.66 20.43
N LEU A 326 -16.38 -4.88 19.64
CA LEU A 326 -15.61 -3.73 20.13
C LEU A 326 -16.52 -2.49 20.27
N ASP A 327 -16.19 -1.61 21.23
CA ASP A 327 -16.76 -0.25 21.29
C ASP A 327 -15.97 0.66 20.34
N VAL A 328 -16.53 0.92 19.14
CA VAL A 328 -15.93 1.75 18.11
C VAL A 328 -16.74 3.04 17.94
N ARG A 329 -16.07 4.18 18.12
CA ARG A 329 -16.61 5.53 17.96
C ARG A 329 -16.15 6.11 16.64
N LEU A 330 -17.07 6.15 15.67
CA LEU A 330 -16.84 6.67 14.32
C LEU A 330 -17.14 8.17 14.25
N GLY A 331 -16.53 8.87 13.30
CA GLY A 331 -16.72 10.30 13.07
C GLY A 331 -16.10 11.18 14.16
N GLU A 332 -15.11 10.66 14.90
CA GLU A 332 -14.45 11.34 16.01
C GLU A 332 -12.97 11.58 15.68
N PRO A 333 -12.64 12.61 14.87
CA PRO A 333 -11.26 12.92 14.54
C PRO A 333 -10.49 13.37 15.80
N VAL A 334 -9.36 12.70 16.06
CA VAL A 334 -8.46 13.05 17.16
C VAL A 334 -7.62 14.26 16.78
N SER A 335 -7.61 15.29 17.63
CA SER A 335 -6.82 16.51 17.44
C SER A 335 -5.58 16.57 18.33
N ALA A 336 -5.62 15.93 19.50
CA ALA A 336 -4.48 15.87 20.41
C ALA A 336 -4.48 14.58 21.25
N ILE A 337 -3.30 14.16 21.67
CA ILE A 337 -3.08 13.06 22.63
C ILE A 337 -2.21 13.62 23.76
N ARG A 338 -2.79 13.71 24.95
CA ARG A 338 -2.12 14.20 26.16
C ARG A 338 -1.78 13.04 27.07
N ALA A 339 -0.53 12.90 27.46
CA ALA A 339 -0.06 11.82 28.33
C ALA A 339 0.64 12.40 29.56
N THR A 340 0.22 11.96 30.72
CA THR A 340 0.86 12.25 32.01
C THR A 340 1.31 10.96 32.68
N ASP A 341 2.01 11.08 33.81
CA ASP A 341 2.34 9.93 34.64
C ASP A 341 1.10 9.22 35.23
N ALA A 342 -0.09 9.83 35.20
CA ALA A 342 -1.31 9.25 35.74
C ALA A 342 -2.24 8.66 34.67
N GLU A 343 -2.36 9.35 33.52
CA GLU A 343 -3.38 9.03 32.51
C GLU A 343 -3.00 9.50 31.11
N VAL A 344 -3.73 8.99 30.12
CA VAL A 344 -3.73 9.46 28.73
C VAL A 344 -5.13 9.96 28.37
N THR A 345 -5.20 11.17 27.84
CA THR A 345 -6.43 11.78 27.29
C THR A 345 -6.30 11.93 25.79
N VAL A 346 -7.19 11.27 25.05
CA VAL A 346 -7.35 11.44 23.59
C VAL A 346 -8.45 12.46 23.33
N VAL A 347 -8.11 13.56 22.66
CA VAL A 347 -8.99 14.72 22.48
C VAL A 347 -9.67 14.66 21.11
N THR A 348 -10.99 14.72 21.11
CA THR A 348 -11.84 14.81 19.91
C THR A 348 -12.81 15.98 20.03
N ASP A 349 -13.45 16.35 18.94
CA ASP A 349 -14.52 17.36 18.95
C ASP A 349 -15.81 16.87 19.65
N ALA A 350 -15.99 15.55 19.77
CA ALA A 350 -17.10 14.93 20.50
C ALA A 350 -16.86 14.88 22.01
N GLY A 351 -15.62 15.03 22.46
CA GLY A 351 -15.20 14.99 23.86
C GLY A 351 -13.88 14.23 24.07
N PRO A 352 -13.28 14.33 25.27
CA PRO A 352 -12.09 13.58 25.62
C PRO A 352 -12.41 12.11 25.91
N HIS A 353 -11.46 11.23 25.61
CA HIS A 353 -11.44 9.82 26.01
C HIS A 353 -10.23 9.57 26.90
N ASP A 354 -10.45 9.23 28.16
CA ASP A 354 -9.39 9.00 29.13
C ASP A 354 -9.09 7.50 29.29
N GLY A 355 -7.81 7.16 29.49
CA GLY A 355 -7.35 5.81 29.73
C GLY A 355 -6.02 5.75 30.46
N ALA A 356 -5.66 4.56 30.95
CA ALA A 356 -4.35 4.31 31.53
C ALA A 356 -3.23 4.29 30.47
N ALA A 357 -3.58 4.01 29.22
CA ALA A 357 -2.68 4.01 28.07
C ALA A 357 -3.47 4.25 26.77
N ALA A 358 -2.74 4.58 25.70
CA ALA A 358 -3.28 4.61 24.35
C ALA A 358 -2.43 3.83 23.34
N VAL A 359 -3.11 3.16 22.41
CA VAL A 359 -2.49 2.58 21.21
C VAL A 359 -2.72 3.54 20.03
N VAL A 360 -1.64 4.14 19.54
CA VAL A 360 -1.64 5.07 18.41
C VAL A 360 -1.45 4.29 17.12
N THR A 361 -2.48 4.27 16.27
CA THR A 361 -2.46 3.58 14.96
C THR A 361 -2.63 4.52 13.78
N LEU A 362 -2.34 5.81 14.00
CA LEU A 362 -2.33 6.83 12.95
C LEU A 362 -1.41 6.42 11.80
N PRO A 363 -1.84 6.55 10.53
CA PRO A 363 -0.97 6.33 9.38
C PRO A 363 0.29 7.21 9.43
N LEU A 364 1.39 6.72 8.85
CA LEU A 364 2.65 7.47 8.82
C LEU A 364 2.48 8.86 8.19
N GLY A 365 1.69 8.99 7.11
CA GLY A 365 1.39 10.28 6.50
C GLY A 365 0.75 11.29 7.48
N VAL A 366 -0.18 10.83 8.32
CA VAL A 366 -0.82 11.65 9.36
C VAL A 366 0.18 12.07 10.44
N LEU A 367 1.06 11.15 10.85
CA LEU A 367 2.14 11.46 11.80
C LEU A 367 3.13 12.50 11.25
N LYS A 368 3.51 12.38 9.97
CA LYS A 368 4.42 13.33 9.28
C LYS A 368 3.78 14.70 9.11
N ALA A 369 2.47 14.76 8.86
CA ALA A 369 1.75 16.01 8.73
C ALA A 369 1.61 16.78 10.05
N GLY A 370 1.78 16.11 11.20
CA GLY A 370 1.70 16.74 12.52
C GLY A 370 0.32 17.29 12.86
N VAL A 371 -0.74 16.77 12.23
CA VAL A 371 -2.13 17.25 12.42
C VAL A 371 -2.76 16.79 13.73
N VAL A 372 -2.12 15.85 14.43
CA VAL A 372 -2.45 15.42 15.80
C VAL A 372 -1.33 15.87 16.73
N GLU A 373 -1.68 16.73 17.69
CA GLU A 373 -0.73 17.22 18.69
C GLU A 373 -0.40 16.14 19.73
N PHE A 374 0.86 16.02 20.12
CA PHE A 374 1.28 15.17 21.24
C PHE A 374 1.81 16.05 22.36
N ASP A 375 1.27 15.88 23.57
CA ASP A 375 1.71 16.58 24.78
C ASP A 375 1.98 15.56 25.90
N PRO A 376 3.24 15.36 26.35
CA PRO A 376 4.44 16.03 25.88
C PRO A 376 4.79 15.64 24.44
N VAL A 377 5.58 16.50 23.79
CA VAL A 377 6.08 16.24 22.44
C VAL A 377 6.81 14.89 22.37
N LEU A 378 6.54 14.11 21.31
CA LEU A 378 7.16 12.79 21.10
C LEU A 378 8.69 12.87 21.16
N PRO A 379 9.40 11.85 21.69
CA PRO A 379 10.87 11.85 21.74
C PRO A 379 11.53 12.15 20.39
N SER A 380 12.69 12.83 20.41
CA SER A 380 13.40 13.24 19.19
C SER A 380 13.72 12.07 18.25
N SER A 381 14.05 10.90 18.79
CA SER A 381 14.28 9.67 18.03
C SER A 381 13.03 9.19 17.28
N LYS A 382 11.86 9.30 17.90
CA LYS A 382 10.58 8.94 17.27
C LYS A 382 10.20 9.93 16.17
N ARG A 383 10.36 11.23 16.42
CA ARG A 383 10.15 12.26 15.38
C ARG A 383 11.10 12.08 14.20
N ALA A 384 12.37 11.77 14.45
CA ALA A 384 13.33 11.45 13.40
C ALA A 384 12.94 10.18 12.62
N ALA A 385 12.33 9.18 13.26
CA ALA A 385 11.83 7.99 12.58
C ALA A 385 10.58 8.27 11.72
N ILE A 386 9.66 9.09 12.22
CA ILE A 386 8.52 9.61 11.44
C ILE A 386 9.03 10.38 10.22
N GLU A 387 10.05 11.23 10.41
CA GLU A 387 10.59 12.00 9.30
C GLU A 387 11.38 11.18 8.29
N GLY A 388 12.15 10.20 8.76
CA GLY A 388 13.04 9.41 7.92
C GLY A 388 12.34 8.37 7.04
N LEU A 389 11.18 7.84 7.44
CA LEU A 389 10.43 6.92 6.59
C LEU A 389 9.70 7.67 5.46
N GLY A 390 9.67 7.04 4.29
CA GLY A 390 8.92 7.51 3.13
C GLY A 390 7.44 7.14 3.24
N MET A 391 6.56 7.99 2.72
CA MET A 391 5.13 7.73 2.59
C MET A 391 4.74 7.85 1.12
N GLY A 392 4.55 6.69 0.50
CA GLY A 392 4.22 6.54 -0.91
C GLY A 392 2.73 6.65 -1.19
N VAL A 393 2.37 6.74 -2.46
CA VAL A 393 1.01 6.77 -2.99
C VAL A 393 0.87 5.75 -4.12
N MET A 394 -0.16 4.91 -4.02
CA MET A 394 -0.64 4.04 -5.07
C MET A 394 -2.15 4.14 -5.08
N ASP A 395 -2.69 4.64 -6.18
CA ASP A 395 -4.11 4.78 -6.38
C ASP A 395 -4.64 3.75 -7.37
N LYS A 396 -5.94 3.49 -7.25
CA LYS A 396 -6.67 2.56 -8.09
C LYS A 396 -7.75 3.27 -8.86
N VAL A 397 -7.97 2.76 -10.06
CA VAL A 397 -9.22 2.94 -10.79
C VAL A 397 -9.88 1.59 -10.97
N VAL A 398 -11.12 1.48 -10.54
CA VAL A 398 -11.98 0.31 -10.74
C VAL A 398 -12.97 0.65 -11.83
N LEU A 399 -13.01 -0.15 -12.89
CA LEU A 399 -13.92 0.02 -14.03
C LEU A 399 -14.80 -1.21 -14.15
N ARG A 400 -16.12 -1.04 -14.03
CA ARG A 400 -17.11 -2.09 -14.27
C ARG A 400 -17.80 -1.85 -15.61
N PHE A 401 -17.76 -2.86 -16.47
CA PHE A 401 -18.45 -2.87 -17.75
C PHE A 401 -19.75 -3.68 -17.68
N ASP A 402 -20.52 -3.73 -18.76
CA ASP A 402 -21.67 -4.64 -18.87
C ASP A 402 -21.28 -6.04 -19.35
N GLU A 403 -20.24 -6.15 -20.17
CA GLU A 403 -19.63 -7.40 -20.59
C GLU A 403 -18.10 -7.32 -20.54
N ALA A 404 -17.47 -8.49 -20.34
CA ALA A 404 -16.01 -8.59 -20.43
C ALA A 404 -15.63 -8.75 -21.90
N PHE A 405 -14.80 -7.84 -22.40
CA PHE A 405 -14.24 -7.87 -23.76
C PHE A 405 -12.77 -8.30 -23.79
N TRP A 406 -12.22 -8.63 -22.63
CA TRP A 406 -10.87 -9.16 -22.45
C TRP A 406 -10.89 -10.66 -22.09
N PRO A 407 -9.76 -11.37 -22.20
CA PRO A 407 -9.64 -12.75 -21.73
C PRO A 407 -9.93 -12.89 -20.24
N THR A 408 -11.05 -13.51 -19.86
CA THR A 408 -11.48 -13.60 -18.45
C THR A 408 -10.71 -14.63 -17.63
N ASN A 409 -9.85 -15.42 -18.26
CA ASN A 409 -9.01 -16.46 -17.67
C ASN A 409 -7.53 -16.06 -17.59
N THR A 410 -7.23 -14.76 -17.72
CA THR A 410 -5.91 -14.16 -17.52
C THR A 410 -5.97 -13.24 -16.30
N ASP A 411 -4.99 -13.32 -15.41
CA ASP A 411 -5.00 -12.55 -14.17
C ASP A 411 -4.61 -11.07 -14.36
N LEU A 412 -3.66 -10.80 -15.26
CA LEU A 412 -3.04 -9.48 -15.42
C LEU A 412 -2.89 -9.05 -16.89
N PHE A 413 -3.12 -7.77 -17.16
CA PHE A 413 -2.81 -7.14 -18.44
C PHE A 413 -1.82 -6.00 -18.22
N SER A 414 -0.65 -6.15 -18.82
CA SER A 414 0.45 -5.21 -18.75
C SER A 414 0.48 -4.30 -19.97
N TYR A 415 0.78 -3.02 -19.76
CA TYR A 415 0.77 -2.02 -20.83
C TYR A 415 2.02 -1.13 -20.74
N ALA A 416 2.89 -1.20 -21.75
CA ALA A 416 4.04 -0.30 -21.87
C ALA A 416 3.56 1.06 -22.40
N SER A 417 3.02 1.86 -21.48
CA SER A 417 2.21 3.04 -21.77
C SER A 417 2.96 4.20 -22.43
N GLU A 418 2.19 5.07 -23.09
CA GLU A 418 2.57 6.42 -23.45
C GLU A 418 1.46 7.37 -22.94
N PRO A 419 1.74 8.28 -21.97
CA PRO A 419 3.05 8.54 -21.37
C PRO A 419 3.54 7.36 -20.49
N PRO A 420 4.88 7.18 -20.33
CA PRO A 420 5.43 6.02 -19.62
C PRO A 420 5.06 5.99 -18.13
N GLY A 421 4.86 4.78 -17.59
CA GLY A 421 4.62 4.54 -16.17
C GLY A 421 3.17 4.69 -15.71
N GLN A 422 2.26 5.21 -16.56
CA GLN A 422 0.85 5.34 -16.23
C GLN A 422 0.03 4.09 -16.59
N TYR A 423 -0.73 3.55 -15.63
CA TYR A 423 -1.60 2.38 -15.81
C TYR A 423 -0.90 1.19 -16.47
N VAL A 424 0.32 0.89 -16.00
CA VAL A 424 1.15 -0.18 -16.57
C VAL A 424 0.62 -1.58 -16.27
N GLU A 425 -0.27 -1.73 -15.29
CA GLU A 425 -0.86 -2.99 -14.86
C GLU A 425 -2.36 -2.86 -14.61
N TRP A 426 -3.13 -3.77 -15.20
CA TRP A 426 -4.57 -3.92 -15.05
C TRP A 426 -4.92 -5.33 -14.59
N TYR A 427 -5.48 -5.45 -13.40
CA TYR A 427 -5.88 -6.74 -12.86
C TYR A 427 -7.31 -7.09 -13.27
N ASN A 428 -7.49 -8.32 -13.73
CA ASN A 428 -8.78 -8.88 -14.08
C ASN A 428 -9.52 -9.31 -12.83
N ALA A 429 -10.59 -8.59 -12.45
CA ALA A 429 -11.34 -8.90 -11.24
C ALA A 429 -12.47 -9.93 -11.44
N VAL A 430 -12.66 -10.45 -12.65
CA VAL A 430 -13.65 -11.50 -12.92
C VAL A 430 -13.47 -12.73 -12.01
N PRO A 431 -12.25 -13.29 -11.78
CA PRO A 431 -12.08 -14.54 -11.04
C PRO A 431 -12.59 -14.50 -9.59
N TRP A 432 -12.60 -13.32 -8.96
CA TRP A 432 -13.05 -13.15 -7.56
C TRP A 432 -14.34 -12.35 -7.40
N THR A 433 -14.86 -11.70 -8.44
CA THR A 433 -16.13 -10.95 -8.37
C THR A 433 -17.25 -11.53 -9.23
N ASP A 434 -16.95 -12.42 -10.17
CA ASP A 434 -17.87 -12.92 -11.19
C ASP A 434 -18.52 -11.79 -12.03
N ARG A 435 -17.86 -10.62 -12.09
CA ARG A 435 -18.31 -9.43 -12.83
C ARG A 435 -17.20 -8.88 -13.72
N PRO A 436 -17.54 -8.28 -14.87
CA PRO A 436 -16.58 -7.70 -15.81
C PRO A 436 -15.98 -6.41 -15.23
N ILE A 437 -15.01 -6.58 -14.33
CA ILE A 437 -14.33 -5.51 -13.63
C ILE A 437 -12.83 -5.57 -13.95
N LEU A 438 -12.26 -4.43 -14.30
CA LEU A 438 -10.82 -4.21 -14.38
C LEU A 438 -10.39 -3.26 -13.26
N VAL A 439 -9.21 -3.51 -12.69
CA VAL A 439 -8.60 -2.65 -11.67
C VAL A 439 -7.23 -2.19 -12.16
N GLY A 440 -7.11 -0.91 -12.48
CA GLY A 440 -5.86 -0.28 -12.91
C GLY A 440 -5.16 0.43 -11.75
N PHE A 441 -3.84 0.51 -11.81
CA PHE A 441 -2.99 1.07 -10.77
C PHE A 441 -2.09 2.19 -11.31
N ASN A 442 -1.88 3.20 -10.47
CA ASN A 442 -0.75 4.11 -10.62
C ASN A 442 -0.04 4.19 -9.28
N ALA A 443 1.29 4.23 -9.28
CA ALA A 443 2.11 4.42 -8.09
C ALA A 443 3.18 5.50 -8.34
N GLY A 444 3.83 5.96 -7.27
CA GLY A 444 4.98 6.86 -7.41
C GLY A 444 4.63 8.18 -8.12
N ARG A 445 5.46 8.61 -9.08
CA ARG A 445 5.26 9.88 -9.82
C ARG A 445 3.93 9.90 -10.60
N PRO A 446 3.57 8.86 -11.38
CA PRO A 446 2.24 8.78 -12.00
C PRO A 446 1.08 9.03 -11.04
N ALA A 447 1.11 8.44 -9.83
CA ALA A 447 0.08 8.66 -8.84
C ALA A 447 0.12 10.09 -8.26
N ASP A 448 1.30 10.62 -7.95
CA ASP A 448 1.46 12.00 -7.47
C ASP A 448 0.89 13.03 -8.47
N GLU A 449 1.09 12.81 -9.77
CA GLU A 449 0.52 13.66 -10.83
C GLU A 449 -1.01 13.57 -10.85
N ILE A 450 -1.52 12.34 -10.86
CA ILE A 450 -2.96 12.06 -10.98
C ILE A 450 -3.71 12.61 -9.77
N GLU A 451 -3.17 12.57 -8.55
CA GLU A 451 -3.78 13.12 -7.32
C GLU A 451 -4.26 14.57 -7.43
N SER A 452 -3.71 15.35 -8.36
CA SER A 452 -4.13 16.73 -8.62
C SER A 452 -5.30 16.88 -9.60
N TRP A 453 -5.67 15.80 -10.31
CA TRP A 453 -6.68 15.78 -11.36
C TRP A 453 -8.08 15.61 -10.80
N SER A 454 -9.08 16.02 -11.58
CA SER A 454 -10.47 15.64 -11.34
C SER A 454 -10.70 14.16 -11.62
N ASP A 455 -11.78 13.61 -11.06
CA ASP A 455 -12.15 12.21 -11.31
C ASP A 455 -12.51 11.96 -12.78
N ASP A 456 -13.09 12.95 -13.48
CA ASP A 456 -13.38 12.86 -14.91
C ASP A 456 -12.08 12.76 -15.74
N GLU A 457 -11.07 13.58 -15.46
CA GLU A 457 -9.76 13.51 -16.14
C GLU A 457 -9.05 12.17 -15.89
N THR A 458 -9.10 11.68 -14.65
CA THR A 458 -8.51 10.38 -14.29
C THR A 458 -9.25 9.22 -14.96
N LEU A 459 -10.58 9.31 -15.03
CA LEU A 459 -11.41 8.31 -15.70
C LEU A 459 -11.20 8.32 -17.22
N ASP A 460 -11.08 9.49 -17.84
CA ASP A 460 -10.82 9.63 -19.27
C ASP A 460 -9.47 9.01 -19.66
N LEU A 461 -8.42 9.22 -18.85
CA LEU A 461 -7.13 8.56 -19.04
C LEU A 461 -7.24 7.03 -18.88
N ALA A 462 -7.90 6.57 -17.82
CA ALA A 462 -8.09 5.15 -17.53
C ALA A 462 -8.83 4.44 -18.67
N LEU A 463 -9.96 5.01 -19.11
CA LEU A 463 -10.72 4.51 -20.24
C LEU A 463 -9.88 4.57 -21.51
N GLY A 464 -9.26 5.71 -21.81
CA GLY A 464 -8.36 5.88 -22.96
C GLY A 464 -7.33 4.75 -23.08
N THR A 465 -6.63 4.44 -21.99
CA THR A 465 -5.68 3.32 -21.90
C THR A 465 -6.33 1.98 -22.24
N VAL A 466 -7.45 1.64 -21.60
CA VAL A 466 -8.19 0.38 -21.86
C VAL A 466 -8.69 0.30 -23.32
N GLY A 467 -9.00 1.44 -23.94
CA GLY A 467 -9.44 1.52 -25.35
C GLY A 467 -8.33 1.32 -26.36
N MET A 468 -7.11 1.67 -25.99
CA MET A 468 -5.94 1.44 -26.84
C MET A 468 -5.63 -0.05 -26.97
N ILE A 469 -5.78 -0.83 -25.88
CA ILE A 469 -5.46 -2.26 -25.86
C ILE A 469 -6.32 -3.03 -26.89
N ARG A 470 -5.65 -3.87 -27.69
CA ARG A 470 -6.26 -4.77 -28.67
C ARG A 470 -6.34 -6.18 -28.08
N TRP A 471 -7.44 -6.44 -27.38
CA TRP A 471 -7.76 -7.64 -26.62
C TRP A 471 -7.74 -8.95 -27.40
#